data_AF-A0A6N2HFN4-F1
#
_entry.id   AF-A0A6N2HFN4-F1
#
_cell.length_a   1.000
_cell.length_b   1.000
_cell.length_c   1.000
_cell.angle_alpha   90.00
_cell.angle_beta   90.00
_cell.angle_gamma   90.00
#
_symmetry.space_group_name_H-M   'P 1'
#
loop_
_entity.id
_entity.type
_entity.pdbx_description
1 polymer ?
#
loop_
_entity_poly.entity_id
_entity_poly.type
_entity_poly.pdbx_seq_one_letter_code
_entity_poly.pdbx_strand_id
1 'polypeptide(L)'
;GLGLVSMAHTLAYDDALLGDGSIPAERFASVTARTLVVCGGASTASARMSTRALADALPRSRHRTLTGQTRELAPQAVAPVLAEFFARDVYARQAS
;
A
#
# COMPACT_ATOMS: atom_id res chain seq x y z
N GLY A 1 5.45 -29.24 3.66
CA GLY A 1 4.53 -28.56 2.72
C GLY A 1 3.07 -28.64 3.11
N LEU A 2 2.70 -28.46 4.39
CA LEU A 2 1.29 -28.49 4.84
C LEU A 2 0.75 -27.10 5.25
N GLY A 3 1.62 -26.10 5.38
CA GLY A 3 1.23 -24.75 5.80
C GLY A 3 0.31 -24.03 4.82
N LEU A 4 0.52 -24.19 3.50
CA LEU A 4 -0.35 -23.59 2.48
C LEU A 4 -1.75 -24.20 2.46
N VAL A 5 -1.89 -25.50 2.76
CA VAL A 5 -3.20 -26.18 2.78
C VAL A 5 -4.01 -25.75 4.00
N SER A 6 -3.36 -25.44 5.13
CA SER A 6 -4.04 -24.91 6.32
C SER A 6 -4.63 -23.51 6.10
N MET A 7 -3.99 -22.70 5.24
CA MET A 7 -4.50 -21.38 4.85
C MET A 7 -5.46 -21.42 3.65
N ALA A 8 -5.78 -22.61 3.12
CA ALA A 8 -6.69 -22.73 1.99
C ALA A 8 -8.07 -22.11 2.25
N HIS A 9 -8.51 -22.12 3.52
CA HIS A 9 -9.78 -21.49 3.90
C HIS A 9 -9.72 -19.95 3.87
N THR A 10 -8.54 -19.32 3.96
CA THR A 10 -8.38 -17.86 3.75
C THR A 10 -8.15 -17.52 2.30
N LEU A 11 -7.59 -18.43 1.50
CA LEU A 11 -7.35 -18.21 0.07
C LEU A 11 -8.62 -17.90 -0.71
N ALA A 12 -9.76 -18.53 -0.38
CA ALA A 12 -11.04 -18.21 -1.00
C ALA A 12 -11.49 -16.77 -0.70
N TYR A 13 -11.18 -16.25 0.49
CA TYR A 13 -11.44 -14.84 0.82
C TYR A 13 -10.47 -13.91 0.13
N ASP A 14 -9.19 -14.28 0.05
CA ASP A 14 -8.18 -13.49 -0.68
C ASP A 14 -8.55 -13.39 -2.16
N ASP A 15 -8.98 -14.48 -2.79
CA ASP A 15 -9.44 -14.53 -4.18
C ASP A 15 -10.70 -13.67 -4.39
N ALA A 16 -11.71 -13.81 -3.51
CA ALA A 16 -12.92 -12.99 -3.60
C ALA A 16 -12.66 -11.48 -3.41
N LEU A 17 -11.65 -11.11 -2.61
CA LEU A 17 -11.25 -9.71 -2.38
C LEU A 17 -10.40 -9.14 -3.52
N LEU A 18 -9.45 -9.93 -4.03
CA LEU A 18 -8.53 -9.49 -5.08
C LEU A 18 -9.18 -9.57 -6.47
N GLY A 19 -10.16 -10.45 -6.66
CA GLY A 19 -10.83 -10.68 -7.94
C GLY A 19 -9.84 -10.99 -9.05
N ASP A 20 -9.94 -10.27 -10.15
CA ASP A 20 -9.02 -10.38 -11.29
C ASP A 20 -7.66 -9.69 -11.07
N GLY A 21 -7.44 -9.12 -9.88
CA GLY A 21 -6.23 -8.38 -9.53
C GLY A 21 -6.12 -7.00 -10.18
N SER A 22 -7.18 -6.52 -10.84
CA SER A 22 -7.21 -5.18 -11.41
C SER A 22 -7.37 -4.11 -10.32
N ILE A 23 -6.86 -2.90 -10.58
CA ILE A 23 -7.06 -1.76 -9.69
C ILE A 23 -8.41 -1.11 -10.05
N PRO A 24 -9.42 -1.12 -9.15
CA PRO A 24 -10.71 -0.47 -9.39
C PRO A 24 -10.57 1.07 -9.30
N ALA A 25 -10.04 1.68 -10.36
CA ALA A 25 -9.65 3.09 -10.36
C ALA A 25 -10.80 4.04 -10.00
N GLU A 26 -12.00 3.81 -10.53
CA GLU A 26 -13.19 4.61 -10.22
C GLU A 26 -13.56 4.58 -8.73
N ARG A 27 -13.39 3.41 -8.09
CA ARG A 27 -13.65 3.25 -6.66
C ARG A 27 -12.60 3.97 -5.81
N PHE A 28 -11.33 3.93 -6.23
CA PHE A 28 -10.27 4.65 -5.53
C PHE A 28 -10.34 6.17 -5.74
N ALA A 29 -10.90 6.62 -6.86
CA ALA A 29 -11.14 8.04 -7.12
C ALA A 29 -12.08 8.69 -6.09
N SER A 30 -12.95 7.92 -5.43
CA SER A 30 -13.83 8.44 -4.37
C SER A 30 -13.16 8.55 -2.99
N VAL A 31 -11.91 8.12 -2.83
CA VAL A 31 -11.20 8.19 -1.55
C VAL A 31 -10.69 9.61 -1.31
N THR A 32 -11.30 10.29 -0.34
CA THR A 32 -10.96 11.69 0.01
C THR A 32 -9.87 11.81 1.06
N ALA A 33 -9.60 10.74 1.81
CA ALA A 33 -8.55 10.70 2.81
C ALA A 33 -7.16 10.81 2.17
N ARG A 34 -6.24 11.52 2.83
CA ARG A 34 -4.82 11.47 2.46
C ARG A 34 -4.36 10.02 2.53
N THR A 35 -3.69 9.55 1.48
CA THR A 35 -3.25 8.15 1.40
C THR A 35 -1.75 8.06 1.12
N LEU A 36 -1.07 7.15 1.81
CA LEU A 36 0.33 6.82 1.56
C LEU A 36 0.39 5.40 0.98
N VAL A 37 1.00 5.26 -0.19
CA VAL A 37 1.27 3.97 -0.83
C VAL A 37 2.78 3.73 -0.81
N VAL A 38 3.21 2.60 -0.24
CA VAL A 38 4.62 2.25 -0.04
C VAL A 38 4.95 0.93 -0.71
N CYS A 39 6.10 0.85 -1.38
CA CYS A 39 6.62 -0.38 -1.95
C CYS A 39 8.12 -0.53 -1.65
N GLY A 40 8.60 -1.77 -1.50
CA GLY A 40 10.02 -2.04 -1.39
C GLY A 40 10.72 -1.97 -2.74
N GLY A 41 11.88 -1.31 -2.80
CA GLY A 41 12.66 -1.14 -4.03
C GLY A 41 13.14 -2.45 -4.65
N ALA A 42 13.39 -3.48 -3.84
CA ALA A 42 13.77 -4.82 -4.27
C ALA A 42 12.56 -5.75 -4.55
N SER A 43 11.33 -5.22 -4.55
CA SER A 43 10.14 -5.98 -4.95
C SER A 43 10.16 -6.36 -6.45
N THR A 44 9.26 -7.24 -6.88
CA THR A 44 9.10 -7.52 -8.32
C THR A 44 8.66 -6.27 -9.09
N ALA A 45 8.97 -6.20 -10.38
CA ALA A 45 8.54 -5.10 -11.23
C ALA A 45 7.02 -4.96 -11.24
N SER A 46 6.29 -6.07 -11.33
CA SER A 46 4.82 -6.10 -11.23
C SER A 46 4.32 -5.47 -9.93
N ALA A 47 4.88 -5.85 -8.76
CA ALA A 47 4.48 -5.26 -7.48
C ALA A 47 4.73 -3.74 -7.43
N ARG A 48 5.87 -3.27 -7.93
CA ARG A 48 6.15 -1.83 -8.02
C ARG A 48 5.15 -1.12 -8.92
N MET A 49 4.83 -1.69 -10.09
CA MET A 49 3.84 -1.13 -11.02
C MET A 49 2.44 -1.09 -10.41
N SER A 50 2.00 -2.16 -9.73
CA SER A 50 0.69 -2.19 -9.06
C SER A 50 0.57 -1.10 -7.98
N THR A 51 1.60 -0.92 -7.15
CA THR A 51 1.59 0.15 -6.13
C THR A 51 1.58 1.54 -6.76
N ARG A 52 2.20 1.71 -7.94
CA ARG A 52 2.16 2.97 -8.67
C ARG A 52 0.78 3.25 -9.25
N ALA A 53 0.18 2.26 -9.93
CA ALA A 53 -1.17 2.36 -10.47
C ALA A 53 -2.21 2.66 -9.39
N LEU A 54 -2.08 2.03 -8.21
CA LEU A 54 -2.92 2.35 -7.06
C LEU A 54 -2.77 3.81 -6.62
N ALA A 55 -1.54 4.32 -6.53
CA ALA A 55 -1.30 5.70 -6.16
C ALA A 55 -1.88 6.68 -7.20
N ASP A 56 -1.76 6.37 -8.49
CA ASP A 56 -2.28 7.21 -9.58
C ASP A 56 -3.83 7.23 -9.60
N ALA A 57 -4.50 6.18 -9.12
CA ALA A 57 -5.96 6.13 -8.98
C ALA A 57 -6.51 6.91 -7.76
N LEU A 58 -5.65 7.31 -6.83
CA LEU A 58 -6.03 7.97 -5.58
C LEU A 58 -5.82 9.49 -5.68
N PRO A 59 -6.85 10.34 -5.48
CA PRO A 59 -6.74 11.79 -5.71
C PRO A 59 -5.75 12.51 -4.79
N ARG A 60 -5.53 11.98 -3.57
CA ARG A 60 -4.69 12.59 -2.53
C ARG A 60 -3.63 11.64 -2.03
N SER A 61 -2.95 10.99 -2.96
CA SER A 61 -1.93 9.98 -2.65
C SER A 61 -0.51 10.54 -2.59
N ARG A 62 0.36 9.78 -1.92
CA ARG A 62 1.80 9.85 -2.09
C ARG A 62 2.33 8.45 -2.29
N HIS A 63 3.20 8.29 -3.29
CA HIS A 63 3.91 7.04 -3.52
C HIS A 63 5.35 7.13 -2.98
N ARG A 64 5.81 6.07 -2.33
CA ARG A 64 7.18 5.93 -1.80
C ARG A 64 7.73 4.55 -2.12
N THR A 65 8.94 4.53 -2.67
CA THR A 65 9.72 3.31 -2.86
C THR A 65 10.87 3.30 -1.86
N LEU A 66 10.95 2.27 -1.02
CA LEU A 66 12.02 2.15 -0.01
C LEU A 66 13.18 1.34 -0.58
N THR A 67 14.27 2.01 -0.93
CA THR A 67 15.47 1.38 -1.51
C THR A 67 15.98 0.23 -0.65
N GLY A 68 16.33 -0.89 -1.29
CA GLY A 68 16.86 -2.08 -0.62
C GLY A 68 15.83 -2.92 0.14
N GLN A 69 14.57 -2.48 0.24
CA GLN A 69 13.52 -3.24 0.92
C GLN A 69 12.81 -4.21 -0.03
N THR A 70 12.45 -5.38 0.47
CA THR A 70 11.70 -6.41 -0.30
C THR A 70 10.18 -6.18 -0.18
N ARG A 71 9.36 -7.18 -0.54
CA ARG A 71 7.91 -7.14 -0.27
C ARG A 71 7.62 -7.05 1.23
N GLU A 72 8.44 -7.69 2.06
CA GLU A 72 8.41 -7.56 3.51
C GLU A 72 9.31 -6.40 3.91
N LEU A 73 8.68 -5.26 4.24
CA LEU A 73 9.41 -4.05 4.63
C LEU A 73 9.87 -4.17 6.09
N ALA A 74 11.14 -3.86 6.35
CA ALA A 74 11.66 -3.82 7.71
C ALA A 74 10.94 -2.73 8.53
N PRO A 75 10.52 -3.00 9.79
CA PRO A 75 9.85 -2.00 10.62
C PRO A 75 10.62 -0.69 10.75
N GLN A 76 11.95 -0.76 10.86
CA GLN A 76 12.84 0.40 10.99
C GLN A 76 12.88 1.25 9.72
N ALA A 77 12.63 0.65 8.54
CA ALA A 77 12.53 1.38 7.28
C ALA A 77 11.16 2.06 7.10
N VAL A 78 10.09 1.45 7.62
CA VAL A 78 8.71 1.96 7.47
C VAL A 78 8.37 3.03 8.51
N ALA A 79 8.84 2.87 9.74
CA ALA A 79 8.53 3.77 10.86
C ALA A 79 8.75 5.27 10.54
N PRO A 80 9.91 5.71 10.01
CA PRO A 80 10.11 7.14 9.72
C PRO A 80 9.18 7.66 8.62
N VAL A 81 8.82 6.82 7.65
CA VAL A 81 7.92 7.19 6.53
C VAL A 81 6.50 7.39 7.05
N LEU A 82 6.03 6.52 7.94
CA LEU A 82 4.74 6.69 8.61
C LEU A 82 4.73 7.93 9.50
N ALA A 83 5.79 8.14 10.29
CA ALA A 83 5.91 9.31 11.16
C ALA A 83 5.83 10.62 10.36
N GLU A 84 6.57 10.74 9.25
CA GLU A 84 6.50 11.92 8.38
C GLU A 84 5.10 12.13 7.80
N PHE A 85 4.44 11.06 7.36
CA PHE A 85 3.13 11.14 6.74
C PHE A 85 2.07 11.66 7.71
N PHE A 86 2.03 11.11 8.92
CA PHE A 86 1.03 11.48 9.93
C PHE A 86 1.34 12.81 10.63
N ALA A 87 2.61 13.17 10.82
CA ALA A 87 2.98 14.45 11.46
C ALA A 87 2.41 15.66 10.70
N ARG A 88 2.34 15.61 9.37
CA ARG A 88 1.76 16.70 8.57
C ARG A 88 0.29 17.00 8.90
N ASP A 89 -0.51 16.02 9.33
CA ASP A 89 -1.90 16.25 9.75
C ASP A 89 -2.03 16.79 11.17
N VAL A 90 -1.05 16.52 12.03
CA VAL A 90 -1.00 17.08 13.38
C VAL A 90 -0.75 18.58 13.30
N TYR A 91 0.24 19.00 12.49
CA TYR A 91 0.54 20.43 12.31
C TYR A 91 -0.56 21.18 11.56
N ALA A 92 -1.20 20.56 10.56
CA ALA A 92 -2.33 21.19 9.85
C ALA A 92 -3.56 21.42 10.75
N ARG A 93 -3.82 20.52 11.72
CA ARG A 93 -4.92 20.65 12.68
C ARG A 93 -4.63 21.60 13.83
N GLN A 94 -3.38 21.85 14.17
CA GLN A 94 -2.99 22.78 15.24
C GLN A 94 -2.95 24.24 14.77
N ALA A 95 -2.96 24.49 13.46
CA ALA A 95 -2.91 25.83 12.87
C ALA A 95 -4.29 26.37 12.41
N SER A 96 -5.39 25.73 12.82
CA SER A 96 -6.79 26.11 12.56
C SER A 96 -7.52 26.38 13.87
#